data_AF-A0A7I7KS99-F1
#
_entry.id   AF-A0A7I7KS99-F1
#
_cell.length_a   1.000
_cell.length_b   1.000
_cell.length_c   1.000
_cell.angle_alpha   90.00
_cell.angle_beta   90.00
_cell.angle_gamma   90.00
#
_symmetry.space_group_name_H-M   'P 1'
#
loop_
_entity.id
_entity.type
_entity.pdbx_description
1 polymer ?
#
loop_
_entity_poly.entity_id
_entity_poly.type
_entity_poly.pdbx_seq_one_letter_code
_entity_poly.pdbx_strand_id
1 'polypeptide(L)'
;MRVWSTHTPRPRSAWILDGATVFAGALVGASLILTAATSCAGAAGADPSQQDQFLALLGQEQIPPTGDGEVPGVVARAHQLCAAANGGTPINALVDEEMNRGYAENPALRLYADRVRRTAVRFITASVDIYCPNHKGELPPYE
;
A
#
# COMPACT_ATOMS: atom_id res chain seq x y z
N MET A 1 14.97 42.77 47.87
CA MET A 1 14.55 41.41 48.28
C MET A 1 14.65 40.51 47.04
N ARG A 2 15.40 39.38 47.15
CA ARG A 2 15.55 38.19 46.25
C ARG A 2 15.42 38.43 44.72
N VAL A 3 16.46 38.38 43.88
CA VAL A 3 17.42 37.31 43.53
C VAL A 3 16.79 36.07 42.87
N TRP A 4 17.24 35.79 41.64
CA TRP A 4 17.40 34.54 40.87
C TRP A 4 17.02 34.76 39.41
N SER A 5 17.72 34.26 38.40
CA SER A 5 19.12 33.83 38.28
C SER A 5 19.40 33.78 36.79
N THR A 6 20.54 34.34 36.41
CA THR A 6 21.16 34.30 35.10
C THR A 6 21.68 32.90 34.80
N HIS A 7 21.48 32.39 33.58
CA HIS A 7 22.55 31.72 32.86
C HIS A 7 22.30 31.63 31.35
N THR A 8 23.00 32.51 30.65
CA THR A 8 23.36 32.49 29.24
C THR A 8 24.41 31.39 28.94
N PRO A 9 24.70 31.12 27.65
CA PRO A 9 25.07 29.79 27.16
C PRO A 9 26.56 29.50 27.30
N ARG A 10 26.93 28.21 27.21
CA ARG A 10 28.29 27.83 26.82
C ARG A 10 28.34 26.68 25.80
N PRO A 11 29.32 26.73 24.88
CA PRO A 11 29.48 25.80 23.77
C PRO A 11 30.54 24.72 24.04
N ARG A 12 30.57 23.73 23.12
CA ARG A 12 31.69 22.87 22.70
C ARG A 12 32.32 21.96 23.78
N SER A 13 32.35 20.65 23.49
CA SER A 13 33.55 19.80 23.37
C SER A 13 33.19 18.33 23.60
N ALA A 14 33.55 17.45 22.67
CA ALA A 14 34.43 16.31 22.92
C ALA A 14 34.34 15.33 21.75
N TRP A 15 35.46 15.29 21.02
CA TRP A 15 35.76 14.36 19.96
C TRP A 15 35.90 12.94 20.51
N ILE A 16 35.32 11.96 19.82
CA ILE A 16 35.87 10.60 19.81
C ILE A 16 36.14 10.26 18.35
N LEU A 17 37.43 10.31 18.03
CA LEU A 17 38.02 9.72 16.84
C LEU A 17 38.21 8.25 17.17
N ASP A 18 37.60 7.34 16.41
CA ASP A 18 38.19 6.01 16.24
C ASP A 18 38.37 5.77 14.75
N GLY A 19 39.63 5.55 14.40
CA GLY A 19 40.14 5.62 13.04
C GLY A 19 40.09 4.29 12.31
N ALA A 20 40.04 4.42 10.98
CA ALA A 20 40.66 3.56 9.99
C ALA A 20 40.39 2.04 10.04
N THR A 21 39.65 1.56 9.04
CA THR A 21 40.26 0.65 8.06
C THR A 21 39.62 0.85 6.69
N VAL A 22 40.38 1.38 5.73
CA VAL A 22 40.06 1.25 4.31
C VAL A 22 40.38 -0.19 3.94
N PHE A 23 39.37 -1.01 3.65
CA PHE A 23 39.56 -2.23 2.88
C PHE A 23 39.01 -1.99 1.47
N ALA A 24 39.91 -1.54 0.60
CA ALA A 24 39.77 -1.77 -0.82
C ALA A 24 39.91 -3.28 -1.07
N GLY A 25 38.90 -3.89 -1.68
CA GLY A 25 38.91 -5.30 -2.02
C GLY A 25 37.68 -5.65 -2.85
N ALA A 26 37.77 -5.42 -4.16
CA ALA A 26 36.77 -5.86 -5.11
C ALA A 26 36.70 -7.40 -5.12
N LEU A 27 35.53 -7.95 -4.77
CA LEU A 27 35.13 -9.30 -5.13
C LEU A 27 33.70 -9.24 -5.65
N VAL A 28 33.57 -9.44 -6.96
CA VAL A 28 32.31 -9.69 -7.65
C VAL A 28 31.71 -10.98 -7.08
N GLY A 29 30.54 -10.86 -6.47
CA GLY A 29 29.69 -11.96 -6.03
C GLY A 29 28.26 -11.48 -5.96
N ALA A 30 27.40 -11.99 -6.84
CA ALA A 30 25.97 -11.72 -6.82
C ALA A 30 25.37 -12.30 -5.53
N SER A 31 24.93 -11.43 -4.62
CA SER A 31 24.26 -11.81 -3.38
C SER A 31 22.89 -11.12 -3.34
N LEU A 32 21.83 -11.92 -3.36
CA LEU A 32 20.46 -11.49 -3.11
C LEU A 32 20.38 -10.95 -1.67
N ILE A 33 20.27 -9.64 -1.52
CA ILE A 33 20.01 -9.02 -0.23
C ILE A 33 18.52 -8.69 -0.16
N LEU A 34 17.77 -9.34 0.73
CA LEU A 34 16.66 -8.67 1.42
C LEU A 34 16.59 -9.13 2.88
N THR A 35 17.50 -8.51 3.62
CA THR A 35 17.36 -7.90 4.95
C THR A 35 16.13 -8.27 5.79
N ALA A 36 16.39 -8.93 6.92
CA ALA A 36 15.51 -8.93 8.08
C ALA A 36 15.40 -7.49 8.64
N ALA A 37 14.19 -6.94 8.70
CA ALA A 37 13.94 -5.68 9.38
C ALA A 37 13.50 -5.95 10.82
N THR A 38 14.47 -5.90 11.74
CA THR A 38 14.24 -5.65 13.17
C THR A 38 13.70 -4.23 13.33
N SER A 39 12.46 -4.08 13.76
CA SER A 39 11.85 -2.78 14.06
C SER A 39 12.39 -2.24 15.39
N CYS A 40 13.46 -1.45 15.30
CA CYS A 40 13.85 -0.50 16.36
C CYS A 40 13.25 0.86 16.01
N ALA A 41 12.41 1.36 16.92
CA ALA A 41 11.83 2.68 16.87
C ALA A 41 12.93 3.77 16.90
N GLY A 42 12.86 4.72 15.96
CA GLY A 42 13.65 5.94 16.01
C GLY A 42 13.99 6.53 14.64
N ALA A 43 13.16 7.49 14.20
CA ALA A 43 13.37 8.44 13.10
C ALA A 43 13.59 7.86 11.68
N ALA A 44 12.52 7.68 10.90
CA ALA A 44 12.61 7.39 9.46
C ALA A 44 11.32 7.81 8.72
N GLY A 45 11.43 8.25 7.47
CA GLY A 45 10.32 8.71 6.63
C GLY A 45 9.15 7.72 6.58
N ALA A 46 7.93 8.26 6.61
CA ALA A 46 6.68 7.53 6.73
C ALA A 46 6.63 6.26 5.85
N ASP A 47 6.44 5.13 6.51
CA ASP A 47 5.88 3.93 5.89
C ASP A 47 4.57 4.33 5.18
N PRO A 48 4.42 4.12 3.86
CA PRO A 48 3.18 4.45 3.18
C PRO A 48 2.08 3.58 3.75
N SER A 49 1.03 4.21 4.29
CA SER A 49 -0.11 3.47 4.87
C SER A 49 -0.69 2.52 3.81
N GLN A 50 -1.28 1.38 4.22
CA GLN A 50 -1.91 0.43 3.28
C GLN A 50 -2.90 1.12 2.32
N GLN A 51 -3.54 2.20 2.79
CA GLN A 51 -4.38 3.07 1.97
C GLN A 51 -3.59 3.77 0.85
N ASP A 52 -2.44 4.37 1.15
CA ASP A 52 -1.61 5.03 0.13
C ASP A 52 -1.13 4.03 -0.93
N GLN A 53 -0.79 2.81 -0.51
CA GLN A 53 -0.39 1.73 -1.42
C GLN A 53 -1.56 1.29 -2.32
N PHE A 54 -2.75 1.13 -1.75
CA PHE A 54 -3.95 0.79 -2.50
C PHE A 54 -4.32 1.87 -3.52
N LEU A 55 -4.29 3.16 -3.12
CA LEU A 55 -4.56 4.27 -4.04
C LEU A 55 -3.53 4.36 -5.16
N ALA A 56 -2.25 4.08 -4.87
CA ALA A 56 -1.21 4.02 -5.88
C ALA A 56 -1.43 2.87 -6.88
N LEU A 57 -1.95 1.72 -6.44
CA LEU A 57 -2.32 0.61 -7.32
C LEU A 57 -3.53 0.96 -8.20
N LEU A 58 -4.56 1.61 -7.65
CA LEU A 58 -5.73 2.05 -8.43
C LEU A 58 -5.37 3.03 -9.54
N GLY A 59 -4.45 3.97 -9.25
CA GLY A 59 -3.93 4.92 -10.23
C GLY A 59 -3.22 4.21 -11.40
N GLN A 60 -2.47 3.14 -11.14
CA GLN A 60 -1.83 2.34 -12.19
C GLN A 60 -2.85 1.55 -13.01
N GLU A 61 -3.92 1.07 -12.39
CA GLU A 61 -4.96 0.29 -13.04
C GLU A 61 -5.99 1.14 -13.81
N GLN A 62 -5.79 2.47 -13.85
CA GLN A 62 -6.68 3.47 -14.47
C GLN A 62 -8.11 3.41 -13.91
N ILE A 63 -8.24 2.99 -12.65
CA ILE A 63 -9.50 3.00 -11.92
C ILE A 63 -9.57 4.37 -11.28
N PRO A 64 -10.38 5.31 -11.81
CA PRO A 64 -10.49 6.61 -11.16
C PRO A 64 -10.97 6.36 -9.72
N PRO A 65 -10.26 6.86 -8.70
CA PRO A 65 -10.79 6.89 -7.34
C PRO A 65 -12.01 7.82 -7.24
N THR A 66 -12.44 8.40 -8.36
CA THR A 66 -13.49 9.38 -8.53
C THR A 66 -14.31 9.04 -9.77
N GLY A 67 -15.03 7.92 -9.70
CA GLY A 67 -16.32 7.78 -10.35
C GLY A 67 -17.28 7.50 -9.21
N ASP A 68 -17.86 8.56 -8.64
CA ASP A 68 -18.97 8.52 -7.67
C ASP A 68 -18.68 8.00 -6.23
N GLY A 69 -17.53 7.39 -5.96
CA GLY A 69 -17.06 7.07 -4.60
C GLY A 69 -15.94 7.99 -4.15
N GLU A 70 -16.10 8.75 -3.07
CA GLU A 70 -14.99 9.48 -2.46
C GLU A 70 -13.88 8.47 -2.03
N VAL A 71 -12.62 8.91 -1.91
CA VAL A 71 -11.49 8.05 -1.46
C VAL A 71 -11.84 7.15 -0.25
N PRO A 72 -12.54 7.63 0.80
CA PRO A 72 -13.02 6.77 1.89
C PRO A 72 -13.93 5.63 1.43
N GLY A 73 -14.82 5.88 0.47
CA GLY A 73 -15.74 4.90 -0.09
C GLY A 73 -15.03 3.79 -0.88
N VAL A 74 -14.00 4.15 -1.66
CA VAL A 74 -13.22 3.18 -2.43
C VAL A 74 -12.41 2.24 -1.51
N VAL A 75 -11.81 2.79 -0.45
CA VAL A 75 -11.10 2.00 0.57
C VAL A 75 -12.07 1.12 1.37
N ALA A 76 -13.21 1.67 1.79
CA ALA A 76 -14.25 0.90 2.47
C ALA A 76 -14.74 -0.27 1.60
N ARG A 77 -14.88 -0.05 0.29
CA ARG A 77 -15.27 -1.10 -0.64
C ARG A 77 -14.23 -2.21 -0.73
N ALA A 78 -12.94 -1.87 -0.77
CA ALA A 78 -11.86 -2.87 -0.76
C ALA A 78 -11.91 -3.76 0.50
N HIS A 79 -12.15 -3.16 1.67
CA HIS A 79 -12.34 -3.92 2.92
C HIS A 79 -13.59 -4.81 2.88
N GLN A 80 -14.70 -4.35 2.28
CA GLN A 80 -15.91 -5.17 2.14
C GLN A 80 -15.70 -6.40 1.25
N LEU A 81 -15.04 -6.22 0.10
CA LEU A 81 -14.67 -7.32 -0.79
C LEU A 81 -13.82 -8.35 -0.04
N CYS A 82 -12.87 -7.86 0.74
CA CYS A 82 -12.01 -8.68 1.56
C CYS A 82 -12.76 -9.46 2.64
N ALA A 83 -13.69 -8.81 3.34
CA ALA A 83 -14.54 -9.47 4.33
C ALA A 83 -15.43 -10.55 3.68
N ALA A 84 -15.95 -10.29 2.48
CA ALA A 84 -16.74 -11.26 1.73
C ALA A 84 -15.92 -12.48 1.30
N ALA A 85 -14.69 -12.28 0.80
CA ALA A 85 -13.77 -13.37 0.47
C ALA A 85 -13.46 -14.24 1.69
N ASN A 86 -13.13 -13.63 2.83
CA ASN A 86 -12.92 -14.34 4.10
C ASN A 86 -14.20 -15.08 4.58
N GLY A 87 -15.38 -14.60 4.19
CA GLY A 87 -16.67 -15.23 4.43
C GLY A 87 -17.00 -16.41 3.49
N GLY A 88 -16.11 -16.72 2.54
CA GLY A 88 -16.27 -17.83 1.59
C GLY A 88 -16.90 -17.43 0.26
N THR A 89 -17.11 -16.14 -0.01
CA THR A 89 -17.56 -15.68 -1.34
C THR A 89 -16.42 -15.85 -2.33
N PRO A 90 -16.61 -16.58 -3.45
CA PRO A 90 -15.54 -16.81 -4.41
C PRO A 90 -15.22 -15.52 -5.19
N ILE A 91 -13.95 -15.35 -5.58
CA ILE A 91 -13.45 -14.14 -6.27
C ILE A 91 -14.24 -13.79 -7.53
N ASN A 92 -14.66 -14.79 -8.32
CA ASN A 92 -15.47 -14.55 -9.52
C ASN A 92 -16.85 -13.94 -9.19
N ALA A 93 -17.49 -14.35 -8.10
CA ALA A 93 -18.75 -13.76 -7.65
C ALA A 93 -18.56 -12.30 -7.19
N LEU A 94 -17.41 -11.98 -6.60
CA LEU A 94 -17.05 -10.60 -6.28
C LEU A 94 -16.86 -9.73 -7.53
N VAL A 95 -16.25 -10.29 -8.58
CA VAL A 95 -16.14 -9.61 -9.89
C VAL A 95 -17.53 -9.32 -10.46
N ASP A 96 -18.42 -10.31 -10.47
CA ASP A 96 -19.78 -10.14 -10.97
C ASP A 96 -20.57 -9.12 -10.13
N GLU A 97 -20.40 -9.11 -8.80
CA GLU A 97 -21.00 -8.11 -7.92
C GLU A 97 -20.50 -6.69 -8.25
N GLU A 98 -19.19 -6.52 -8.44
CA GLU A 98 -18.60 -5.21 -8.76
C GLU A 98 -19.06 -4.70 -10.12
N MET A 99 -19.16 -5.59 -11.12
CA MET A 99 -19.76 -5.26 -12.42
C MET A 99 -21.22 -4.85 -12.28
N ASN A 100 -22.00 -5.59 -11.50
CA ASN A 100 -23.41 -5.29 -11.27
C ASN A 100 -23.62 -3.97 -10.53
N ARG A 101 -22.74 -3.60 -9.60
CA ARG A 101 -22.74 -2.27 -8.98
C ARG A 101 -22.55 -1.18 -10.02
N GLY A 102 -21.51 -1.29 -10.86
CA GLY A 102 -21.28 -0.33 -11.94
C GLY A 102 -22.47 -0.23 -12.90
N TYR A 103 -23.11 -1.35 -13.23
CA TYR A 103 -24.33 -1.34 -14.05
C TYR A 103 -25.55 -0.72 -13.36
N ALA A 104 -25.65 -0.82 -12.03
CA ALA A 104 -26.71 -0.18 -11.26
C ALA A 104 -26.54 1.34 -11.22
N GLU A 105 -25.29 1.82 -11.16
CA GLU A 105 -24.94 3.24 -11.21
C GLU A 105 -25.13 3.81 -12.62
N ASN A 106 -24.65 3.09 -13.65
CA ASN A 106 -24.78 3.47 -15.04
C ASN A 106 -25.12 2.27 -15.94
N PRO A 107 -26.40 2.08 -16.30
CA PRO A 107 -26.83 0.97 -17.15
C PRO A 107 -26.16 0.93 -18.54
N ALA A 108 -25.71 2.08 -19.07
CA ALA A 108 -25.04 2.16 -20.35
C ALA A 108 -23.67 1.45 -20.36
N LEU A 109 -23.08 1.22 -19.17
CA LEU A 109 -21.83 0.46 -19.04
C LEU A 109 -21.97 -1.00 -19.51
N ARG A 110 -23.20 -1.53 -19.62
CA ARG A 110 -23.44 -2.86 -20.23
C ARG A 110 -22.95 -2.94 -21.68
N LEU A 111 -22.90 -1.82 -22.40
CA LEU A 111 -22.34 -1.76 -23.76
C LEU A 111 -20.82 -1.98 -23.78
N TYR A 112 -20.16 -1.87 -22.64
CA TYR A 112 -18.71 -1.98 -22.47
C TYR A 112 -18.35 -3.08 -21.46
N ALA A 113 -19.10 -4.18 -21.43
CA ALA A 113 -19.01 -5.20 -20.39
C ALA A 113 -17.58 -5.75 -20.17
N ASP A 114 -16.82 -6.00 -21.23
CA ASP A 114 -15.44 -6.46 -21.13
C ASP A 114 -14.49 -5.44 -20.49
N ARG A 115 -14.74 -4.15 -20.72
CA ARG A 115 -13.96 -3.08 -20.06
C ARG A 115 -14.30 -3.04 -18.57
N VAL A 116 -15.58 -3.08 -18.22
CA VAL A 116 -16.03 -3.07 -16.82
C VAL A 116 -15.50 -4.29 -16.07
N ARG A 117 -15.55 -5.48 -16.69
CA ARG A 117 -14.98 -6.70 -16.11
C ARG A 117 -13.49 -6.57 -15.82
N ARG A 118 -12.69 -6.07 -16.77
CA ARG A 118 -11.26 -5.85 -16.55
C ARG A 118 -11.00 -4.89 -15.40
N THR A 119 -11.74 -3.79 -15.33
CA THR A 119 -11.66 -2.82 -14.22
C THR A 119 -12.02 -3.49 -12.87
N ALA A 120 -13.10 -4.27 -12.82
CA ALA A 120 -13.51 -4.99 -11.61
C ALA A 120 -12.44 -6.01 -11.15
N VAL A 121 -11.89 -6.79 -12.08
CA VAL A 121 -10.80 -7.74 -11.78
C VAL A 121 -9.59 -7.00 -11.21
N ARG A 122 -9.14 -5.92 -11.84
CA ARG A 122 -8.01 -5.11 -11.37
C ARG A 122 -8.24 -4.53 -9.97
N PHE A 123 -9.46 -4.03 -9.72
CA PHE A 123 -9.85 -3.51 -8.41
C PHE A 123 -9.77 -4.58 -7.32
N ILE A 124 -10.34 -5.77 -7.59
CA ILE A 124 -10.35 -6.89 -6.66
C ILE A 124 -8.93 -7.41 -6.43
N THR A 125 -8.12 -7.51 -7.48
CA THR A 125 -6.72 -7.90 -7.34
C THR A 125 -5.95 -6.93 -6.44
N ALA A 126 -6.06 -5.62 -6.66
CA ALA A 126 -5.43 -4.62 -5.80
C ALA A 126 -5.94 -4.71 -4.34
N SER A 127 -7.23 -5.00 -4.16
CA SER A 127 -7.83 -5.18 -2.82
C SER A 127 -7.29 -6.43 -2.11
N VAL A 128 -7.22 -7.56 -2.81
CA VAL A 128 -6.68 -8.83 -2.30
C VAL A 128 -5.18 -8.69 -2.00
N ASP A 129 -4.45 -7.99 -2.86
CA ASP A 129 -3.01 -7.78 -2.69
C ASP A 129 -2.65 -7.03 -1.41
N ILE A 130 -3.47 -6.05 -1.02
CA ILE A 130 -3.22 -5.19 0.14
C ILE A 130 -3.94 -5.68 1.40
N TYR A 131 -5.22 -6.05 1.28
CA TYR A 131 -6.08 -6.28 2.45
C TYR A 131 -6.33 -7.76 2.77
N CYS A 132 -6.17 -8.69 1.82
CA CYS A 132 -6.43 -10.14 2.00
C CYS A 132 -5.42 -11.04 1.28
N PRO A 133 -4.13 -10.99 1.62
CA PRO A 133 -3.11 -11.71 0.87
C PRO A 133 -3.30 -13.23 0.84
N ASN A 134 -4.06 -13.81 1.78
CA ASN A 134 -4.42 -15.23 1.80
C ASN A 134 -5.26 -15.68 0.59
N HIS A 135 -5.99 -14.75 -0.04
CA HIS A 135 -6.85 -15.03 -1.21
C HIS A 135 -6.14 -14.82 -2.55
N LYS A 136 -4.84 -14.51 -2.57
CA LYS A 136 -4.07 -14.32 -3.83
C LYS A 136 -4.11 -15.54 -4.75
N GLY A 137 -4.14 -16.74 -4.16
CA GLY A 137 -4.22 -17.99 -4.92
C GLY A 137 -5.56 -18.24 -5.62
N GLU A 138 -6.57 -17.43 -5.32
CA GLU A 138 -7.94 -17.53 -5.87
C GLU A 138 -8.20 -16.48 -6.97
N LEU A 139 -7.25 -15.58 -7.21
CA LEU A 139 -7.35 -14.56 -8.24
C LEU A 139 -7.32 -15.19 -9.64
N PRO A 140 -8.11 -14.65 -10.59
CA PRO A 140 -8.02 -15.10 -11.98
C PRO A 140 -6.63 -14.78 -12.56
N PRO A 141 -6.13 -15.60 -13.51
CA PRO A 141 -4.89 -15.29 -14.21
C PRO A 141 -5.00 -13.93 -14.90
N TYR A 142 -3.93 -13.14 -14.84
CA TYR A 142 -3.83 -11.88 -15.58
C TYR A 142 -3.86 -12.16 -17.08
N GLU A 143 -4.90 -11.69 -17.77
CA GLU A 143 -4.98 -11.63 -19.24
C GLU A 143 -4.80 -10.19 -19.75
#